data_AF-A0AAW4VJD4-F1
#
_entry.id   AF-A0AAW4VJD4-F1
#
_cell.length_a   1.000
_cell.length_b   1.000
_cell.length_c   1.000
_cell.angle_alpha   90.00
_cell.angle_beta   90.00
_cell.angle_gamma   90.00
#
_symmetry.space_group_name_H-M   'P 1'
#
loop_
_entity.id
_entity.type
_entity.pdbx_description
1 polymer ?
#
loop_
_entity_poly.entity_id
_entity_poly.type
_entity_poly.pdbx_seq_one_letter_code
_entity_poly.pdbx_strand_id
1 'polypeptide(L)'
;MKNKLLNFIDLLIFFFNQGYSLQETLDFCSLLNYEKEVKEIKNYLNQGLSLDEIFIMLPFPTLFKEYYSFFKNEFTLETALKKSIEICKKRDEYKNIFLKKLAYPIILLIFLFVFSIFTVFYLLPQVEILFNDFDIQKSFIIQCLFVLLHAIPIFLTLITIINIILMIFIYQSIAKQKFNQIDFLINHTHFIKKLICKYYSLKFAIYYNELLIQHYDTTSIIETLYDKITDSDIKMTVYELYRLIVNGHDFNLAVNDFPYFSDDFKKFISIIQNSHENQSLENYIQLTFMQLNQFVSKFIKIIVPLIYGFVATFVIVVYVSIIIPMMNVVSNL
;
A
#
# COMPACT_ATOMS: atom_id res chain seq x y z
N MET A 1 6.30 -11.04 13.72
CA MET A 1 6.51 -9.93 14.69
C MET A 1 5.40 -8.88 14.63
N LYS A 2 5.13 -8.22 13.49
CA LYS A 2 4.07 -7.18 13.38
C LYS A 2 2.68 -7.65 13.79
N ASN A 3 2.18 -8.77 13.26
CA ASN A 3 0.85 -9.29 13.62
C ASN A 3 0.76 -9.74 15.09
N LYS A 4 1.89 -10.16 15.70
CA LYS A 4 1.91 -10.56 17.12
C LYS A 4 1.64 -9.34 18.02
N LEU A 5 2.30 -8.22 17.74
CA LEU A 5 2.10 -6.97 18.49
C LEU A 5 0.69 -6.40 18.29
N LEU A 6 0.12 -6.50 17.10
CA LEU A 6 -1.27 -6.06 16.88
C LEU A 6 -2.27 -6.93 17.65
N ASN A 7 -2.08 -8.25 17.68
CA ASN A 7 -2.89 -9.17 18.49
C ASN A 7 -2.72 -8.92 20.00
N PHE A 8 -1.53 -8.49 20.44
CA PHE A 8 -1.29 -8.08 21.82
C PHE A 8 -2.18 -6.89 22.21
N ILE A 9 -2.28 -5.87 21.35
CA ILE A 9 -3.19 -4.73 21.59
C ILE A 9 -4.66 -5.17 21.67
N ASP A 10 -5.09 -6.11 20.82
CA ASP A 10 -6.47 -6.64 20.90
C ASP A 10 -6.77 -7.31 22.24
N LEU A 11 -5.81 -8.04 22.80
CA LEU A 11 -5.96 -8.66 24.11
C LEU A 11 -6.02 -7.61 25.22
N LEU A 12 -5.18 -6.58 25.15
CA LEU A 12 -5.25 -5.45 26.09
C LEU A 12 -6.64 -4.80 26.05
N ILE A 13 -7.14 -4.47 24.85
CA ILE A 13 -8.47 -3.89 24.65
C ILE A 13 -9.55 -4.84 25.19
N PHE A 14 -9.44 -6.13 24.92
CA PHE A 14 -10.41 -7.13 25.39
C PHE A 14 -10.51 -7.12 26.91
N PHE A 15 -9.39 -7.21 27.64
CA PHE A 15 -9.41 -7.24 29.09
C PHE A 15 -9.83 -5.89 29.71
N PHE A 16 -9.38 -4.77 29.15
CA PHE A 16 -9.82 -3.45 29.63
C PHE A 16 -11.34 -3.26 29.48
N ASN A 17 -11.92 -3.66 28.34
CA ASN A 17 -13.37 -3.60 28.13
C ASN A 17 -14.17 -4.50 29.09
N GLN A 18 -13.55 -5.51 29.68
CA GLN A 18 -14.16 -6.36 30.72
C GLN A 18 -14.00 -5.77 32.14
N GLY A 19 -13.34 -4.63 32.29
CA GLY A 19 -13.13 -3.94 33.56
C GLY A 19 -11.94 -4.43 34.37
N TYR A 20 -11.03 -5.22 33.79
CA TYR A 20 -9.81 -5.64 34.48
C TYR A 20 -8.83 -4.48 34.66
N SER A 21 -8.11 -4.47 35.78
CA SER A 21 -7.03 -3.51 36.01
C SER A 21 -5.84 -3.74 35.07
N LEU A 22 -4.96 -2.75 34.95
CA LEU A 22 -3.73 -2.86 34.14
C LEU A 22 -2.86 -4.03 34.58
N GLN A 23 -2.71 -4.25 35.88
CA GLN A 23 -1.86 -5.30 36.41
C GLN A 23 -2.41 -6.69 36.07
N GLU A 24 -3.71 -6.92 36.30
CA GLU A 24 -4.40 -8.16 35.93
C GLU A 24 -4.32 -8.40 34.42
N THR A 25 -4.55 -7.36 33.62
CA THR A 25 -4.48 -7.42 32.15
C THR A 25 -3.10 -7.85 31.67
N LEU A 26 -2.03 -7.26 32.23
CA LEU A 26 -0.65 -7.64 31.91
C LEU A 26 -0.32 -9.06 32.36
N ASP A 27 -0.82 -9.49 33.52
CA ASP A 27 -0.62 -10.85 34.02
C ASP A 27 -1.33 -11.88 33.13
N PHE A 28 -2.58 -11.63 32.71
CA PHE A 28 -3.26 -12.48 31.72
C PHE A 28 -2.54 -12.52 30.38
N CYS A 29 -2.07 -11.37 29.88
CA CYS A 29 -1.30 -11.35 28.64
C CYS A 29 0.02 -12.14 28.74
N SER A 30 0.66 -12.15 29.91
CA SER A 30 1.87 -12.94 30.14
C SER A 30 1.61 -14.44 29.99
N LEU A 31 0.48 -14.94 30.51
CA LEU A 31 0.03 -16.33 30.38
C LEU A 31 -0.31 -16.71 28.93
N LEU A 32 -0.65 -15.73 28.08
CA LEU A 32 -1.04 -15.91 26.69
C LEU A 32 0.13 -15.77 25.68
N ASN A 33 1.37 -16.07 26.09
CA ASN A 33 2.59 -16.01 25.28
C ASN A 33 3.12 -14.59 24.94
N TYR A 34 2.78 -13.58 25.75
CA TYR A 34 3.29 -12.21 25.62
C TYR A 34 4.22 -11.81 26.77
N GLU A 35 4.89 -12.77 27.41
CA GLU A 35 5.80 -12.53 28.55
C GLU A 35 6.89 -11.49 28.26
N LYS A 36 7.46 -11.50 27.04
CA LYS A 36 8.51 -10.56 26.65
C LYS A 36 7.98 -9.13 26.59
N GLU A 37 6.87 -8.95 25.89
CA GLU A 37 6.20 -7.66 25.72
C GLU A 37 5.72 -7.11 27.09
N VAL A 38 5.12 -7.96 27.92
CA VAL A 38 4.68 -7.61 29.28
C VAL A 38 5.87 -7.24 30.17
N LYS A 39 6.98 -7.97 30.10
CA LYS A 39 8.19 -7.67 30.88
C LYS A 39 8.79 -6.33 30.49
N GLU A 40 8.81 -5.99 29.20
CA GLU A 40 9.23 -4.66 28.74
C GLU A 40 8.31 -3.57 29.28
N ILE A 41 7.00 -3.74 29.19
CA ILE A 41 6.03 -2.76 29.73
C ILE A 41 6.22 -2.57 31.24
N LYS A 42 6.32 -3.66 32.01
CA LYS A 42 6.55 -3.59 33.46
C LYS A 42 7.88 -2.88 33.79
N ASN A 43 8.94 -3.14 33.04
CA ASN A 43 10.22 -2.46 33.22
C ASN A 43 10.09 -0.94 32.99
N TYR A 44 9.39 -0.52 31.94
CA TYR A 44 9.19 0.91 31.67
C TYR A 44 8.25 1.58 32.68
N LEU A 45 7.19 0.89 33.13
CA LEU A 45 6.33 1.38 34.22
C LEU A 45 7.13 1.60 35.51
N ASN A 46 8.04 0.68 35.84
CA ASN A 46 8.93 0.80 37.00
C ASN A 46 9.93 1.97 36.88
N GLN A 47 10.20 2.44 35.65
CA GLN A 47 11.00 3.64 35.40
C GLN A 47 10.18 4.94 35.51
N GLY A 48 8.89 4.85 35.82
CA GLY A 48 7.99 5.99 35.96
C GLY A 48 7.38 6.49 34.63
N LEU A 49 7.56 5.76 33.53
CA LEU A 49 6.94 6.11 32.25
C LEU A 49 5.44 5.81 32.26
N SER A 50 4.68 6.69 31.62
CA SER A 50 3.26 6.47 31.36
C SER A 50 3.04 5.41 30.28
N LEU A 51 1.88 4.75 30.28
CA LEU A 51 1.53 3.78 29.22
C LEU A 51 1.58 4.40 27.82
N ASP A 52 1.20 5.66 27.69
CA ASP A 52 1.22 6.37 26.41
C ASP A 52 2.63 6.49 25.82
N GLU A 53 3.62 6.76 26.67
CA GLU A 53 5.03 6.80 26.27
C GLU A 53 5.52 5.40 25.90
N ILE A 54 5.11 4.38 26.67
CA ILE A 54 5.50 2.99 26.44
C ILE A 54 5.01 2.49 25.08
N PHE A 55 3.74 2.75 24.72
CA PHE A 55 3.20 2.35 23.42
C PHE A 55 3.91 3.04 22.24
N ILE A 56 4.47 4.24 22.45
CA ILE A 56 5.27 4.94 21.45
C ILE A 56 6.69 4.35 21.37
N MET A 57 7.29 3.93 22.48
CA MET A 57 8.63 3.32 22.51
C MET A 57 8.67 1.90 21.95
N LEU A 58 7.66 1.09 22.25
CA LEU A 58 7.59 -0.30 21.80
C LEU A 58 7.65 -0.42 20.27
N PRO A 59 8.12 -1.55 19.71
CA PRO A 59 8.34 -1.72 18.26
C PRO A 59 7.04 -1.92 17.45
N PHE A 60 5.98 -1.19 17.76
CA PHE A 60 4.73 -1.19 17.01
C PHE A 60 4.90 -0.62 15.60
N PRO A 61 4.02 -1.00 14.64
CA PRO A 61 4.01 -0.42 13.31
C PRO A 61 3.90 1.11 13.35
N THR A 62 4.60 1.80 12.46
CA THR A 62 4.59 3.28 12.39
C THR A 62 3.19 3.85 12.26
N LEU A 63 2.33 3.22 11.45
CA LEU A 63 0.93 3.61 11.29
C LEU A 63 0.16 3.57 12.62
N PHE A 64 0.39 2.53 13.44
CA PHE A 64 -0.26 2.43 14.74
C PHE A 64 0.16 3.59 15.64
N LYS A 65 1.48 3.84 15.75
CA LYS A 65 2.02 4.93 16.56
C LYS A 65 1.50 6.29 16.13
N GLU A 66 1.38 6.50 14.82
CA GLU A 66 0.86 7.74 14.23
C GLU A 66 -0.58 8.01 14.67
N TYR A 67 -1.51 7.06 14.47
CA TYR A 67 -2.91 7.24 14.88
C TYR A 67 -3.07 7.25 16.40
N TYR A 68 -2.32 6.42 17.12
CA TYR A 68 -2.37 6.37 18.57
C TYR A 68 -1.93 7.69 19.20
N SER A 69 -0.86 8.30 18.68
CA SER A 69 -0.34 9.57 19.19
C SER A 69 -1.34 10.72 19.01
N PHE A 70 -2.20 10.65 18.01
CA PHE A 70 -3.30 11.58 17.82
C PHE A 70 -4.48 11.25 18.74
N PHE A 71 -4.99 10.01 18.70
CA PHE A 71 -6.20 9.62 19.42
C PHE A 71 -6.05 9.63 20.94
N LYS A 72 -4.85 9.42 21.49
CA LYS A 72 -4.64 9.48 22.94
C LYS A 72 -4.94 10.85 23.55
N ASN A 73 -4.90 11.93 22.76
CA ASN A 73 -5.18 13.28 23.25
C ASN A 73 -6.70 13.56 23.32
N GLU A 74 -7.47 12.85 22.51
CA GLU A 74 -8.91 13.11 22.31
C GLU A 74 -9.79 12.03 22.97
N PHE A 75 -9.24 10.86 23.28
CA PHE A 75 -9.99 9.69 23.72
C PHE A 75 -9.35 9.00 24.92
N THR A 76 -10.14 8.19 25.63
CA THR A 76 -9.62 7.26 26.63
C THR A 76 -8.64 6.27 26.01
N LEU A 77 -7.71 5.74 26.82
CA LEU A 77 -6.71 4.76 26.39
C LEU A 77 -7.32 3.62 25.56
N GLU A 78 -8.40 3.01 26.07
CA GLU A 78 -9.10 1.90 25.42
C GLU A 78 -9.62 2.28 24.03
N THR A 79 -10.24 3.44 23.92
CA THR A 79 -10.82 3.95 22.67
C THR A 79 -9.73 4.34 21.68
N ALA A 80 -8.64 4.96 22.16
CA ALA A 80 -7.49 5.33 21.34
C ALA A 80 -6.77 4.08 20.78
N LEU A 81 -6.57 3.06 21.62
CA LEU A 81 -6.04 1.75 21.20
C LEU A 81 -6.95 1.11 20.16
N LYS A 82 -8.26 1.08 20.42
CA LYS A 82 -9.28 0.48 19.53
C LYS A 82 -9.32 1.14 18.15
N LYS A 83 -9.40 2.47 18.08
CA LYS A 83 -9.41 3.20 16.80
C LYS A 83 -8.10 3.00 16.03
N SER A 84 -6.97 3.04 16.71
CA SER A 84 -5.64 2.85 16.10
C SER A 84 -5.45 1.45 15.53
N ILE A 85 -5.89 0.41 16.26
CA ILE A 85 -5.77 -0.99 15.82
C ILE A 85 -6.71 -1.29 14.65
N GLU A 86 -7.93 -0.74 14.65
CA GLU A 86 -8.91 -0.94 13.57
C GLU A 86 -8.39 -0.38 12.23
N ILE A 87 -7.73 0.78 12.24
CA ILE A 87 -7.11 1.34 11.03
C ILE A 87 -5.98 0.45 10.52
N CYS A 88 -5.13 -0.06 11.42
CA CYS A 88 -4.06 -1.00 11.07
C CYS A 88 -4.63 -2.29 10.46
N LYS A 89 -5.67 -2.85 11.07
CA LYS A 89 -6.35 -4.06 10.58
C LYS A 89 -6.98 -3.86 9.22
N LYS A 90 -7.73 -2.78 9.01
CA LYS A 90 -8.31 -2.45 7.70
C LYS A 90 -7.22 -2.36 6.63
N ARG A 91 -6.11 -1.68 6.91
CA ARG A 91 -4.96 -1.61 5.99
C ARG A 91 -4.38 -2.99 5.69
N ASP A 92 -4.13 -3.80 6.72
CA ASP A 92 -3.53 -5.12 6.55
C ASP A 92 -4.47 -6.10 5.83
N GLU A 93 -5.77 -6.02 6.06
CA GLU A 93 -6.80 -6.76 5.32
C GLU A 93 -6.68 -6.48 3.82
N TYR A 94 -6.73 -5.20 3.42
CA TYR A 94 -6.62 -4.82 2.01
C TYR A 94 -5.28 -5.18 1.40
N LYS A 95 -4.19 -5.00 2.14
CA LYS A 95 -2.85 -5.42 1.72
C LYS A 95 -2.78 -6.93 1.49
N ASN A 96 -3.36 -7.72 2.38
CA ASN A 96 -3.35 -9.18 2.28
C ASN A 96 -4.23 -9.65 1.11
N ILE A 97 -5.39 -9.04 0.90
CA ILE A 97 -6.23 -9.30 -0.29
C ILE A 97 -5.44 -9.01 -1.57
N PHE A 98 -4.74 -7.88 -1.62
CA PHE A 98 -3.91 -7.48 -2.76
C PHE A 98 -2.78 -8.48 -3.02
N LEU A 99 -2.00 -8.81 -1.98
CA LEU A 99 -0.88 -9.76 -2.08
C LEU A 99 -1.33 -11.16 -2.50
N LYS A 100 -2.41 -11.68 -1.90
CA LYS A 100 -2.97 -13.00 -2.25
C LYS A 100 -3.38 -13.07 -3.71
N LYS A 101 -4.02 -12.02 -4.22
CA LYS A 101 -4.47 -11.98 -5.62
C LYS A 101 -3.31 -11.78 -6.62
N LEU A 102 -2.22 -11.13 -6.22
CA LEU A 102 -1.02 -10.96 -7.05
C LEU A 102 -0.02 -12.12 -6.96
N ALA A 103 -0.11 -12.97 -5.95
CA ALA A 103 0.83 -14.07 -5.74
C ALA A 103 0.94 -14.97 -6.98
N TYR A 104 -0.19 -15.34 -7.59
CA TYR A 104 -0.21 -16.19 -8.77
C TYR A 104 0.46 -15.53 -10.00
N PRO A 105 0.05 -14.33 -10.45
CA PRO A 105 0.76 -13.57 -11.49
C PRO A 105 2.27 -13.46 -11.28
N ILE A 106 2.70 -13.19 -10.05
CA ILE A 106 4.12 -13.00 -9.74
C ILE A 106 4.88 -14.33 -9.89
N ILE A 107 4.34 -15.43 -9.38
CA ILE A 107 4.94 -16.77 -9.54
C ILE A 107 5.08 -17.11 -11.03
N LEU A 108 4.05 -16.83 -11.83
CA LEU A 108 4.04 -17.09 -13.26
C LEU A 108 5.09 -16.23 -14.01
N LEU A 109 5.23 -14.94 -13.65
CA LEU A 109 6.26 -14.06 -14.19
C LEU A 109 7.68 -14.52 -13.81
N ILE A 110 7.90 -14.96 -12.57
CA ILE A 110 9.19 -15.50 -12.12
C ILE A 110 9.53 -16.76 -12.92
N PHE A 111 8.58 -17.68 -13.07
CA PHE A 111 8.76 -18.89 -13.87
C PHE A 111 9.10 -18.54 -15.32
N LEU A 112 8.34 -17.63 -15.93
CA LEU A 112 8.59 -17.16 -17.29
C LEU A 112 9.98 -16.55 -17.43
N PHE A 113 10.41 -15.74 -16.47
CA PHE A 113 11.72 -15.12 -16.46
C PHE A 113 12.84 -16.17 -16.41
N VAL A 114 12.78 -17.10 -15.45
CA VAL A 114 13.76 -18.19 -15.33
C VAL A 114 13.77 -19.07 -16.59
N PHE A 115 12.60 -19.43 -17.09
CA PHE A 115 12.47 -20.26 -18.29
C PHE A 115 12.98 -19.53 -19.55
N SER A 116 12.80 -18.21 -19.64
CA SER A 116 13.34 -17.39 -20.74
C SER A 116 14.87 -17.33 -20.72
N ILE A 117 15.48 -17.17 -19.54
CA ILE A 117 16.94 -17.27 -19.36
C ILE A 117 17.42 -18.65 -19.80
N PHE A 118 16.79 -19.72 -19.31
CA PHE A 118 17.15 -21.08 -19.69
C PHE A 118 17.07 -21.30 -21.21
N THR A 119 16.02 -20.80 -21.84
CA THR A 119 15.83 -20.90 -23.30
C THR A 119 16.96 -20.20 -24.05
N VAL A 120 17.33 -18.99 -23.65
CA VAL A 120 18.36 -18.19 -24.35
C VAL A 120 19.77 -18.72 -24.12
N PHE A 121 20.11 -19.15 -22.91
CA PHE A 121 21.48 -19.55 -22.58
C PHE A 121 21.78 -21.04 -22.83
N TYR A 122 20.77 -21.91 -22.82
CA TYR A 122 20.96 -23.36 -23.00
C TYR A 122 20.31 -23.89 -24.27
N LEU A 123 19.02 -23.63 -24.50
CA LEU A 123 18.31 -24.23 -25.64
C LEU A 123 18.73 -23.62 -26.98
N LEU A 124 18.77 -22.29 -27.07
CA LEU A 124 19.10 -21.57 -28.29
C LEU A 124 20.50 -21.93 -28.83
N PRO A 125 21.58 -21.90 -28.02
CA PRO A 125 22.92 -22.27 -28.50
C PRO A 125 23.01 -23.71 -29.01
N GLN A 126 22.33 -24.67 -28.36
CA GLN A 126 22.29 -26.06 -28.82
C GLN A 126 21.64 -26.18 -30.19
N VAL A 127 20.55 -25.45 -30.42
CA VAL A 127 19.89 -25.41 -31.72
C VAL A 127 20.78 -24.74 -32.77
N GLU A 128 21.50 -23.67 -32.43
CA GLU A 128 22.44 -23.03 -33.35
C GLU A 128 23.60 -23.95 -33.76
N ILE A 129 24.13 -24.75 -32.83
CA ILE A 129 25.13 -25.77 -33.15
C ILE A 129 24.57 -26.76 -34.17
N LEU A 130 23.35 -27.25 -33.97
CA LEU A 130 22.70 -28.15 -34.94
C LEU A 130 22.49 -27.48 -36.31
N PHE A 131 22.07 -26.22 -36.37
CA PHE A 131 21.95 -25.52 -37.65
C PHE A 131 23.31 -25.43 -38.38
N ASN A 132 24.40 -25.22 -37.64
CA ASN A 132 25.75 -25.14 -38.21
C ASN A 132 26.29 -26.51 -38.65
N ASP A 133 26.11 -27.55 -37.83
CA ASP A 133 26.62 -28.91 -38.10
C ASP A 133 25.93 -29.55 -39.32
N PHE A 134 24.66 -29.24 -39.54
CA PHE A 134 23.87 -29.73 -40.67
C PHE A 134 23.81 -28.76 -41.87
N ASP A 135 24.54 -27.63 -41.80
CA ASP A 135 24.60 -26.57 -42.82
C ASP A 135 23.20 -26.09 -43.28
N ILE A 136 22.25 -26.03 -42.34
CA ILE A 136 20.86 -25.64 -42.59
C ILE A 136 20.75 -24.13 -42.55
N GLN A 137 20.35 -23.53 -43.67
CA GLN A 137 20.10 -22.10 -43.73
C GLN A 137 18.85 -21.72 -42.90
N LYS A 138 19.03 -20.80 -41.95
CA LYS A 138 17.94 -20.26 -41.15
C LYS A 138 17.01 -19.44 -42.06
N SER A 139 15.73 -19.81 -42.11
CA SER A 139 14.71 -18.95 -42.74
C SER A 139 14.59 -17.62 -41.99
N PHE A 140 14.22 -16.55 -42.69
CA PHE A 140 13.98 -15.22 -42.10
C PHE A 140 13.04 -15.28 -40.88
N ILE A 141 12.02 -16.13 -40.93
CA ILE A 141 11.05 -16.32 -39.83
C ILE A 141 11.77 -16.84 -38.58
N ILE A 142 12.64 -17.84 -38.71
CA ILE A 142 13.38 -18.44 -37.60
C ILE A 142 14.35 -17.41 -37.00
N GLN A 143 15.04 -16.65 -37.86
CA GLN A 143 15.95 -15.60 -37.40
C GLN A 143 15.22 -14.50 -36.61
N CYS A 144 14.04 -14.08 -37.07
CA CYS A 144 13.21 -13.12 -36.33
C CYS A 144 12.75 -13.66 -34.97
N LEU A 145 12.36 -14.94 -34.90
CA LEU A 145 11.94 -15.56 -33.65
C LEU A 145 13.10 -15.70 -32.66
N PHE A 146 14.33 -15.95 -33.13
CA PHE A 146 15.52 -16.01 -32.28
C PHE A 146 15.83 -14.65 -31.64
N VAL A 147 15.72 -13.56 -32.41
CA VAL A 147 15.86 -12.19 -31.88
C VAL A 147 14.78 -11.91 -30.84
N LEU A 148 13.53 -12.32 -31.11
CA LEU A 148 12.42 -12.15 -30.17
C LEU A 148 12.66 -12.91 -28.86
N LEU A 149 13.15 -14.15 -28.92
CA LEU A 149 13.51 -14.95 -27.74
C LEU A 149 14.60 -14.29 -26.89
N HIS A 150 15.63 -13.70 -27.52
CA HIS A 150 16.67 -12.94 -26.81
C HIS A 150 16.14 -11.63 -26.19
N ALA A 151 15.18 -10.98 -26.84
CA ALA A 151 14.61 -9.71 -26.38
C ALA A 151 13.74 -9.87 -25.11
N ILE A 152 13.05 -11.01 -24.93
CA ILE A 152 12.14 -11.23 -23.81
C ILE A 152 12.80 -11.11 -22.42
N PRO A 153 13.90 -11.83 -22.09
CA PRO A 153 14.53 -11.69 -20.78
C PRO A 153 15.05 -10.27 -20.55
N ILE A 154 15.59 -9.59 -21.58
CA ILE A 154 16.07 -8.20 -21.50
C ILE A 154 14.89 -7.24 -21.23
N PHE A 155 13.77 -7.44 -21.90
CA PHE A 155 12.56 -6.65 -21.68
C PHE A 155 12.02 -6.85 -20.25
N LEU A 156 11.99 -8.09 -19.76
CA LEU A 156 11.57 -8.42 -18.40
C LEU A 156 12.51 -7.84 -17.33
N THR A 157 13.83 -7.82 -17.55
CA THR A 157 14.76 -7.15 -16.61
C THR A 157 14.59 -5.63 -16.64
N LEU A 158 14.47 -5.02 -17.81
CA LEU A 158 14.32 -3.58 -17.94
C LEU A 158 13.02 -3.10 -17.26
N ILE A 159 11.90 -3.77 -17.52
CA ILE A 159 10.61 -3.38 -16.94
C ILE A 159 10.60 -3.57 -15.42
N THR A 160 11.25 -4.61 -14.89
CA THR A 160 11.35 -4.81 -13.43
C THR A 160 12.19 -3.73 -12.77
N ILE A 161 13.34 -3.35 -13.36
CA ILE A 161 14.20 -2.25 -12.88
C ILE A 161 13.43 -0.92 -12.86
N ILE A 162 12.74 -0.58 -13.96
CA ILE A 162 11.95 0.66 -14.05
C ILE A 162 10.87 0.69 -12.95
N ASN A 163 10.15 -0.42 -12.74
CA ASN A 163 9.13 -0.50 -11.68
C ASN A 163 9.72 -0.34 -10.28
N ILE A 164 10.90 -0.91 -10.02
CA ILE A 164 11.59 -0.77 -8.73
C ILE A 164 12.01 0.69 -8.49
N ILE A 165 12.61 1.35 -9.49
CA ILE A 165 13.00 2.76 -9.41
C ILE A 165 11.78 3.63 -9.13
N LEU A 166 10.68 3.41 -9.86
CA LEU A 166 9.44 4.16 -9.69
C LEU A 166 8.82 3.94 -8.30
N MET A 167 8.80 2.69 -7.79
CA MET A 167 8.34 2.41 -6.43
C MET A 167 9.19 3.09 -5.37
N ILE A 168 10.53 3.06 -5.51
CA ILE A 168 11.45 3.73 -4.59
C ILE A 168 11.21 5.25 -4.62
N PHE A 169 11.05 5.84 -5.81
CA PHE A 169 10.81 7.27 -5.96
C PHE A 169 9.50 7.70 -5.29
N ILE A 170 8.40 6.97 -5.52
CA ILE A 170 7.11 7.25 -4.87
C ILE A 170 7.21 7.08 -3.36
N TYR A 171 7.80 5.97 -2.90
CA TYR A 171 7.97 5.71 -1.47
C TYR A 171 8.79 6.80 -0.78
N GLN A 172 9.91 7.20 -1.37
CA GLN A 172 10.73 8.28 -0.82
C GLN A 172 10.02 9.63 -0.85
N SER A 173 9.24 9.92 -1.90
CA SER A 173 8.49 11.16 -2.01
C SER A 173 7.49 11.32 -0.86
N ILE A 174 6.74 10.26 -0.58
CA ILE A 174 5.73 10.22 0.49
C ILE A 174 6.40 10.14 1.86
N ALA A 175 7.31 9.18 2.08
CA ALA A 175 7.91 8.92 3.38
C ALA A 175 8.82 10.06 3.87
N LYS A 176 9.51 10.75 2.96
CA LYS A 176 10.36 11.91 3.30
C LYS A 176 9.64 13.24 3.12
N GLN A 177 8.33 13.23 2.88
CA GLN A 177 7.51 14.44 2.73
C GLN A 177 8.10 15.45 1.73
N LYS A 178 8.64 14.96 0.61
CA LYS A 178 9.26 15.81 -0.41
C LYS A 178 8.19 16.37 -1.34
N PHE A 179 7.52 17.44 -0.92
CA PHE A 179 6.39 18.03 -1.65
C PHE A 179 6.71 18.35 -3.12
N ASN A 180 7.90 18.87 -3.43
CA ASN A 180 8.32 19.09 -4.82
C ASN A 180 8.25 17.81 -5.69
N GLN A 181 8.53 16.64 -5.11
CA GLN A 181 8.44 15.36 -5.82
C GLN A 181 7.00 14.87 -5.93
N ILE A 182 6.18 15.13 -4.91
CA ILE A 182 4.74 14.83 -4.91
C ILE A 182 4.03 15.69 -5.96
N ASP A 183 4.35 16.99 -6.04
CA ASP A 183 3.82 17.92 -7.04
C ASP A 183 4.24 17.51 -8.44
N PHE A 184 5.50 17.12 -8.62
CA PHE A 184 5.97 16.57 -9.88
C PHE A 184 5.13 15.36 -10.31
N LEU A 185 4.90 14.39 -9.41
CA LEU A 185 4.09 13.19 -9.68
C LEU A 185 2.62 13.52 -10.00
N ILE A 186 2.04 14.46 -9.26
CA ILE A 186 0.66 14.93 -9.46
C ILE A 186 0.50 15.60 -10.82
N ASN A 187 1.46 16.42 -11.22
CA ASN A 187 1.37 17.20 -12.45
C ASN A 187 1.71 16.38 -13.72
N HIS A 188 2.59 15.37 -13.61
CA HIS A 188 3.07 14.63 -14.78
C HIS A 188 2.35 13.30 -15.02
N THR A 189 1.57 12.77 -14.07
CA THR A 189 0.94 11.46 -14.26
C THR A 189 -0.48 11.39 -13.68
N HIS A 190 -1.48 11.38 -14.56
CA HIS A 190 -2.90 11.35 -14.18
C HIS A 190 -3.28 10.17 -13.26
N PHE A 191 -2.74 8.98 -13.54
CA PHE A 191 -3.00 7.79 -12.73
C PHE A 191 -2.42 7.91 -11.31
N ILE A 192 -1.18 8.41 -11.19
CA ILE A 192 -0.50 8.59 -9.89
C ILE A 192 -1.20 9.70 -9.10
N LYS A 193 -1.55 10.82 -9.75
CA LYS A 193 -2.36 11.89 -9.15
C LYS A 193 -3.60 11.33 -8.47
N LYS A 194 -4.40 10.53 -9.19
CA LYS A 194 -5.64 9.97 -8.65
C LYS A 194 -5.41 9.14 -7.39
N LEU A 195 -4.34 8.33 -7.35
CA LEU A 195 -4.00 7.51 -6.18
C LEU A 195 -3.51 8.37 -5.00
N ILE A 196 -2.62 9.33 -5.25
CA ILE A 196 -2.08 10.24 -4.23
C ILE A 196 -3.20 11.09 -3.62
N CYS A 197 -4.05 11.70 -4.45
CA CYS A 197 -5.15 12.53 -3.97
C CYS A 197 -6.15 11.70 -3.14
N LYS A 198 -6.45 10.47 -3.58
CA LYS A 198 -7.33 9.57 -2.83
C LYS A 198 -6.73 9.16 -1.49
N TYR A 199 -5.42 8.92 -1.44
CA TYR A 199 -4.69 8.60 -0.21
C TYR A 199 -4.76 9.75 0.79
N TYR A 200 -4.39 10.97 0.39
CA TYR A 200 -4.44 12.15 1.27
C TYR A 200 -5.86 12.47 1.73
N SER A 201 -6.84 12.37 0.82
CA SER A 201 -8.25 12.59 1.15
C SER A 201 -8.78 11.57 2.16
N LEU A 202 -8.48 10.27 1.97
CA LEU A 202 -8.88 9.23 2.92
C LEU A 202 -8.25 9.46 4.29
N LYS A 203 -6.95 9.78 4.32
CA LYS A 203 -6.21 10.00 5.55
C LYS A 203 -6.74 11.22 6.32
N PHE A 204 -6.99 12.33 5.61
CA PHE A 204 -7.63 13.51 6.18
C PHE A 204 -9.02 13.16 6.73
N ALA A 205 -9.84 12.49 5.92
CA ALA A 205 -11.20 12.13 6.30
C ALA A 205 -11.24 11.29 7.57
N ILE A 206 -10.29 10.35 7.77
CA ILE A 206 -10.23 9.55 9.00
C ILE A 206 -10.05 10.45 10.23
N TYR A 207 -9.09 11.37 10.22
CA TYR A 207 -8.88 12.27 11.37
C TYR A 207 -10.04 13.27 11.54
N TYR A 208 -10.47 13.90 10.45
CA TYR A 208 -11.54 14.89 10.46
C TYR A 208 -12.85 14.28 10.96
N ASN A 209 -13.20 13.08 10.51
CA ASN A 209 -14.43 12.38 10.92
C ASN A 209 -14.50 12.16 12.43
N GLU A 210 -13.36 11.86 13.05
CA GLU A 210 -13.30 11.54 14.49
C GLU A 210 -13.57 12.75 15.37
N LEU A 211 -13.10 13.92 14.97
CA LEU A 211 -13.40 15.17 15.65
C LEU A 211 -14.81 15.68 15.30
N LEU A 212 -15.25 15.47 14.06
CA LEU A 212 -16.61 15.83 13.62
C LEU A 212 -17.69 15.07 14.40
N ILE A 213 -17.49 13.77 14.65
CA ILE A 213 -18.42 12.95 15.47
C ILE A 213 -18.49 13.45 16.92
N GLN A 214 -17.41 14.04 17.44
CA GLN A 214 -17.38 14.67 18.75
C GLN A 214 -18.00 16.09 18.75
N HIS A 215 -18.62 16.53 17.65
CA HIS A 215 -19.28 17.82 17.49
C HIS A 215 -18.37 19.03 17.59
N TYR A 216 -17.09 18.88 17.25
CA TYR A 216 -16.20 20.02 17.06
C TYR A 216 -16.66 20.82 15.83
N ASP A 217 -16.60 22.16 15.91
CA ASP A 217 -16.78 23.01 14.74
C ASP A 217 -15.57 22.92 13.81
N THR A 218 -15.78 23.24 12.53
CA THR A 218 -14.77 23.14 11.49
C THR A 218 -13.44 23.82 11.83
N THR A 219 -13.48 25.01 12.44
CA THR A 219 -12.26 25.73 12.81
C THR A 219 -11.51 24.96 13.89
N SER A 220 -12.19 24.61 14.99
CA SER A 220 -11.61 23.82 16.08
C SER A 220 -11.05 22.48 15.58
N ILE A 221 -11.73 21.81 14.64
CA ILE A 221 -11.20 20.58 14.02
C ILE A 221 -9.83 20.85 13.40
N ILE A 222 -9.70 21.87 12.54
CA ILE A 222 -8.45 22.15 11.83
C ILE A 222 -7.34 22.57 12.79
N GLU A 223 -7.66 23.33 13.85
CA GLU A 223 -6.69 23.68 14.89
C GLU A 223 -6.18 22.45 15.65
N THR A 224 -7.08 21.56 16.08
CA THR A 224 -6.72 20.30 16.75
C THR A 224 -5.91 19.39 15.83
N LEU A 225 -6.28 19.28 14.55
CA LEU A 225 -5.50 18.51 13.58
C LEU A 225 -4.08 19.06 13.44
N TYR A 226 -3.91 20.37 13.39
CA TYR A 226 -2.60 20.99 13.29
C TYR A 226 -1.73 20.77 14.55
N ASP A 227 -2.32 20.95 15.74
CA ASP A 227 -1.61 20.83 17.01
C ASP A 227 -1.24 19.36 17.34
N LYS A 228 -2.17 18.42 17.14
CA LYS A 228 -2.01 17.03 17.59
C LYS A 228 -1.38 16.10 16.56
N ILE A 229 -1.38 16.43 15.27
CA ILE A 229 -0.71 15.61 14.25
C ILE A 229 0.80 15.92 14.24
N THR A 230 1.60 14.97 14.73
CA THR A 230 3.05 15.12 14.82
C THR A 230 3.77 14.44 13.64
N ASP A 231 3.76 13.11 13.60
CA ASP A 231 4.57 12.29 12.69
C ASP A 231 3.73 11.70 11.55
N SER A 232 3.13 12.56 10.74
CA SER A 232 2.29 12.16 9.60
C SER A 232 2.69 12.90 8.32
N ASP A 233 2.64 12.20 7.18
CA ASP A 233 2.80 12.78 5.85
C ASP A 233 1.68 13.77 5.47
N ILE A 234 0.56 13.79 6.20
CA ILE A 234 -0.53 14.76 6.00
C ILE A 234 -0.30 16.08 6.75
N LYS A 235 0.70 16.16 7.63
CA LYS A 235 0.90 17.32 8.50
C LYS A 235 1.03 18.64 7.73
N MET A 236 1.76 18.65 6.61
CA MET A 236 1.90 19.86 5.80
C MET A 236 0.59 20.26 5.11
N THR A 237 -0.17 19.28 4.61
CA THR A 237 -1.53 19.51 4.08
C THR A 237 -2.43 20.16 5.14
N VAL A 238 -2.39 19.65 6.37
CA VAL A 238 -3.14 20.20 7.50
C VAL A 238 -2.66 21.61 7.85
N TYR A 239 -1.35 21.86 7.85
CA TYR A 239 -0.77 23.17 8.11
C TYR A 239 -1.22 24.24 7.08
N GLU A 240 -1.22 23.91 5.79
CA GLU A 240 -1.68 24.84 4.75
C GLU A 240 -3.17 25.16 4.90
N LEU A 241 -4.00 24.16 5.19
CA LEU A 241 -5.41 24.38 5.49
C LEU A 241 -5.57 25.26 6.73
N TYR A 242 -4.89 24.95 7.83
CA TYR A 242 -4.89 25.75 9.06
C TYR A 242 -4.56 27.21 8.79
N ARG A 243 -3.50 27.49 8.02
CA ARG A 243 -3.11 28.86 7.65
C ARG A 243 -4.24 29.59 6.91
N LEU A 244 -4.95 28.91 6.00
CA LEU A 244 -6.06 29.52 5.26
C LEU A 244 -7.24 29.82 6.18
N ILE A 245 -7.63 28.87 7.05
CA ILE A 245 -8.79 29.03 7.93
C ILE A 245 -8.56 30.11 8.99
N VAL A 246 -7.39 30.14 9.63
CA VAL A 246 -7.07 31.17 10.63
C VAL A 246 -7.00 32.57 10.02
N ASN A 247 -6.63 32.68 8.74
CA ASN A 247 -6.66 33.94 8.01
C ASN A 247 -8.07 34.36 7.54
N GLY A 248 -9.12 33.61 7.92
CA GLY A 248 -10.51 33.94 7.62
C GLY A 248 -10.99 33.49 6.24
N HIS A 249 -10.26 32.62 5.53
CA HIS A 249 -10.76 32.03 4.29
C HIS A 249 -11.87 31.01 4.59
N ASP A 250 -12.87 30.95 3.71
CA ASP A 250 -13.93 29.94 3.79
C ASP A 250 -13.37 28.52 3.64
N PHE A 251 -13.80 27.62 4.53
CA PHE A 251 -13.30 26.25 4.57
C PHE A 251 -13.66 25.44 3.32
N ASN A 252 -14.89 25.58 2.80
CA ASN A 252 -15.29 24.84 1.61
C ASN A 252 -14.49 25.30 0.39
N LEU A 253 -14.23 26.60 0.26
CA LEU A 253 -13.36 27.12 -0.79
C LEU A 253 -11.92 26.61 -0.63
N ALA A 254 -11.35 26.67 0.57
CA ALA A 254 -9.98 26.19 0.84
C ALA A 254 -9.80 24.70 0.49
N VAL A 255 -10.76 23.84 0.85
CA VAL A 255 -10.74 22.41 0.52
C VAL A 255 -10.93 22.17 -0.98
N ASN A 256 -11.79 22.95 -1.65
CA ASN A 256 -12.03 22.83 -3.09
C ASN A 256 -10.81 23.20 -3.92
N ASP A 257 -10.04 24.21 -3.51
CA ASP A 257 -8.84 24.66 -4.21
C ASP A 257 -7.62 23.77 -3.91
N PHE A 258 -7.69 22.92 -2.88
CA PHE A 258 -6.56 22.11 -2.47
C PHE A 258 -6.20 21.02 -3.51
N PRO A 259 -4.93 20.97 -4.01
CA PRO A 259 -4.56 20.08 -5.11
C PRO A 259 -4.41 18.62 -4.69
N TYR A 260 -4.17 18.36 -3.41
CA TYR A 260 -3.94 17.03 -2.85
C TYR A 260 -5.24 16.28 -2.50
N PHE A 261 -6.40 16.91 -2.69
CA PHE A 261 -7.69 16.28 -2.42
C PHE A 261 -8.39 15.82 -3.69
N SER A 262 -9.07 14.68 -3.60
CA SER A 262 -9.82 14.11 -4.71
C SER A 262 -11.18 14.80 -4.86
N ASP A 263 -11.67 14.89 -6.10
CA ASP A 263 -12.90 15.64 -6.41
C ASP A 263 -14.14 15.09 -5.70
N ASP A 264 -14.17 13.79 -5.44
CA ASP A 264 -15.24 13.16 -4.68
C ASP A 264 -15.18 13.53 -3.20
N PHE A 265 -14.00 13.56 -2.59
CA PHE A 265 -13.83 14.03 -1.21
C PHE A 265 -14.30 15.48 -1.04
N LYS A 266 -13.90 16.36 -1.96
CA LYS A 266 -14.31 17.77 -1.98
C LYS A 266 -15.84 17.92 -1.96
N LYS A 267 -16.54 17.12 -2.79
CA LYS A 267 -18.00 17.06 -2.80
C LYS A 267 -18.58 16.59 -1.47
N PHE A 268 -18.05 15.51 -0.89
CA PHE A 268 -18.52 15.01 0.41
C PHE A 268 -18.37 16.06 1.52
N ILE A 269 -17.23 16.76 1.59
CA ILE A 269 -17.03 17.86 2.54
C ILE A 269 -18.06 18.96 2.33
N SER A 270 -18.27 19.40 1.09
CA SER A 270 -19.25 20.46 0.79
C SER A 270 -20.68 20.08 1.19
N ILE A 271 -21.06 18.80 1.07
CA ILE A 271 -22.38 18.32 1.47
C ILE A 271 -22.51 18.38 2.99
N ILE A 272 -21.52 17.89 3.72
CA ILE A 272 -21.53 17.87 5.19
C ILE A 272 -21.61 19.29 5.75
N GLN A 273 -20.81 20.21 5.23
CA GLN A 273 -20.80 21.62 5.69
C GLN A 273 -22.11 22.35 5.40
N ASN A 274 -22.81 22.01 4.32
CA ASN A 274 -24.09 22.61 3.97
C ASN A 274 -25.29 21.88 4.60
N SER A 275 -25.08 20.70 5.19
CA SER A 275 -26.13 19.93 5.84
C SER A 275 -26.35 20.42 7.27
N HIS A 276 -27.61 20.54 7.67
CA HIS A 276 -28.00 20.89 9.04
C HIS A 276 -28.10 19.68 9.98
N GLU A 277 -27.83 18.48 9.47
CA GLU A 277 -27.81 17.24 10.24
C GLU A 277 -26.37 16.85 10.58
N ASN A 278 -26.18 16.17 11.72
CA ASN A 278 -24.89 15.62 12.14
C ASN A 278 -24.44 14.49 11.20
N GLN A 279 -23.99 14.84 9.99
CA GLN A 279 -23.50 13.91 9.00
C GLN A 279 -22.01 13.61 9.24
N SER A 280 -21.63 12.35 9.15
CA SER A 280 -20.25 11.90 9.30
C SER A 280 -19.61 11.63 7.94
N LEU A 281 -18.28 11.67 7.88
CA LEU A 281 -17.48 11.23 6.74
C LEU A 281 -17.30 9.70 6.70
N GLU A 282 -17.93 8.95 7.61
CA GLU A 282 -17.80 7.50 7.70
C GLU A 282 -18.22 6.81 6.40
N ASN A 283 -19.31 7.28 5.78
CA ASN A 283 -19.77 6.82 4.47
C ASN A 283 -18.71 7.04 3.38
N TYR A 284 -18.05 8.21 3.37
CA TYR A 284 -16.96 8.49 2.42
C TYR A 284 -15.76 7.56 2.65
N ILE A 285 -15.38 7.33 3.91
CA ILE A 285 -14.29 6.43 4.29
C ILE A 285 -14.59 5.00 3.81
N GLN A 286 -15.79 4.49 4.10
CA GLN A 286 -16.23 3.15 3.71
C GLN A 286 -16.30 2.99 2.19
N LEU A 287 -16.92 3.95 1.49
CA LEU A 287 -16.99 3.98 0.03
C LEU A 287 -15.60 4.01 -0.61
N THR A 288 -14.68 4.80 -0.06
CA THR A 288 -13.31 4.86 -0.55
C THR A 288 -12.61 3.52 -0.43
N PHE A 289 -12.74 2.85 0.72
CA PHE A 289 -12.19 1.51 0.89
C PHE A 289 -12.80 0.49 -0.08
N MET A 290 -14.13 0.53 -0.30
CA MET A 290 -14.80 -0.31 -1.30
C MET A 290 -14.29 -0.05 -2.73
N GLN A 291 -14.09 1.22 -3.10
CA GLN A 291 -13.57 1.61 -4.40
C GLN A 291 -12.13 1.15 -4.61
N LEU A 292 -11.25 1.27 -3.59
CA LEU A 292 -9.89 0.74 -3.64
C LEU A 292 -9.90 -0.77 -3.90
N ASN A 293 -10.79 -1.49 -3.22
CA ASN A 293 -10.99 -2.93 -3.40
C ASN A 293 -11.43 -3.31 -4.82
N GLN A 294 -12.40 -2.57 -5.36
CA GLN A 294 -12.88 -2.78 -6.72
C GLN A 294 -11.80 -2.46 -7.74
N PHE A 295 -11.05 -1.38 -7.52
CA PHE A 295 -9.92 -0.99 -8.36
C PHE A 295 -8.86 -2.11 -8.43
N VAL A 296 -8.43 -2.61 -7.27
CA VAL A 296 -7.51 -3.75 -7.14
C VAL A 296 -8.06 -4.97 -7.89
N SER A 297 -9.32 -5.31 -7.67
CA SER A 297 -9.94 -6.49 -8.28
C SER A 297 -10.06 -6.37 -9.80
N LYS A 298 -10.39 -5.19 -10.32
CA LYS A 298 -10.44 -4.92 -11.77
C LYS A 298 -9.04 -5.00 -12.39
N PHE A 299 -8.05 -4.40 -11.75
CA PHE A 299 -6.66 -4.46 -12.18
C PHE A 299 -6.18 -5.92 -12.33
N ILE A 300 -6.46 -6.75 -11.32
CA ILE A 300 -6.09 -8.17 -11.34
C ILE A 300 -6.82 -8.95 -12.45
N LYS A 301 -8.12 -8.67 -12.67
CA LYS A 301 -8.89 -9.30 -13.75
C LYS A 301 -8.33 -8.99 -15.15
N ILE A 302 -7.64 -7.87 -15.32
CA ILE A 302 -7.02 -7.48 -16.60
C ILE A 302 -5.59 -8.03 -16.70
N ILE A 303 -4.77 -7.89 -15.65
CA ILE A 303 -3.36 -8.28 -15.68
C ILE A 303 -3.18 -9.80 -15.82
N VAL A 304 -4.05 -10.60 -15.19
CA VAL A 304 -3.92 -12.07 -15.15
C VAL A 304 -4.04 -12.66 -16.57
N PRO A 305 -5.11 -12.41 -17.35
CA PRO A 305 -5.22 -12.91 -18.73
C PRO A 305 -4.08 -12.43 -19.64
N LEU A 306 -3.60 -11.19 -19.47
CA LEU A 306 -2.48 -10.65 -20.25
C LEU A 306 -1.20 -11.46 -20.02
N ILE A 307 -0.89 -11.80 -18.76
CA ILE A 307 0.28 -12.62 -18.44
C ILE A 307 0.12 -14.03 -19.02
N TYR A 308 -1.05 -14.65 -18.93
CA TYR A 308 -1.29 -15.97 -19.55
C TYR A 308 -1.12 -15.94 -21.07
N GLY A 309 -1.68 -14.93 -21.74
CA GLY A 309 -1.53 -14.76 -23.18
C GLY A 309 -0.07 -14.60 -23.57
N PHE A 310 0.70 -13.83 -22.79
CA PHE A 310 2.13 -13.65 -23.01
C PHE A 310 2.92 -14.96 -22.81
N VAL A 311 2.63 -15.72 -21.75
CA VAL A 311 3.26 -17.03 -21.49
C VAL A 311 2.93 -18.03 -22.60
N ALA A 312 1.66 -18.12 -23.01
CA ALA A 312 1.24 -19.04 -24.07
C ALA A 312 1.95 -18.70 -25.40
N THR A 313 2.01 -17.41 -25.74
CA THR A 313 2.74 -16.93 -26.93
C THR A 313 4.22 -17.30 -26.85
N PHE A 314 4.85 -17.11 -25.69
CA PHE A 314 6.25 -17.46 -25.49
C PHE A 314 6.51 -18.96 -25.72
N VAL A 315 5.67 -19.83 -25.14
CA VAL A 315 5.81 -21.29 -25.31
C VAL A 315 5.67 -21.70 -26.79
N ILE A 316 4.74 -21.09 -27.53
CA ILE A 316 4.58 -21.34 -28.98
C ILE A 316 5.82 -20.90 -29.74
N VAL A 317 6.37 -19.72 -29.45
CA VAL A 317 7.61 -19.23 -30.07
C VAL A 317 8.75 -20.20 -29.81
N VAL A 318 8.93 -20.67 -28.56
CA VAL A 318 9.94 -21.68 -28.23
C VAL A 318 9.74 -22.96 -29.04
N TYR A 319 8.51 -23.47 -29.09
CA TYR A 319 8.21 -24.70 -29.84
C TYR A 319 8.54 -24.58 -31.33
N VAL A 320 8.09 -23.51 -31.99
CA VAL A 320 8.31 -23.30 -33.42
C VAL A 320 9.79 -23.04 -33.74
N SER A 321 10.49 -22.32 -32.87
CA SER A 321 11.87 -21.90 -33.12
C SER A 321 12.89 -22.98 -32.81
N ILE A 322 12.59 -23.87 -31.86
CA ILE A 322 13.54 -24.85 -31.35
C ILE A 322 13.12 -26.27 -31.71
N ILE A 323 11.90 -26.69 -31.37
CA ILE A 323 11.48 -28.09 -31.50
C ILE A 323 11.30 -28.49 -32.97
N ILE A 324 10.63 -27.66 -33.78
CA ILE A 324 10.38 -27.98 -35.20
C ILE A 324 11.71 -28.14 -35.98
N PRO A 325 12.67 -27.19 -35.92
CA PRO A 325 13.94 -27.39 -36.59
C PRO A 325 14.69 -28.64 -36.13
N MET A 326 14.67 -28.93 -34.83
CA MET A 326 15.34 -30.10 -34.28
C MET A 326 14.71 -31.41 -34.79
N MET A 327 13.38 -31.47 -34.90
CA MET A 327 12.70 -32.63 -35.50
C MET A 327 13.01 -32.79 -36.99
N ASN A 328 13.05 -31.70 -37.75
CA ASN A 328 13.36 -31.73 -39.17
C ASN A 328 14.80 -32.19 -39.45
N VAL A 329 15.75 -31.79 -38.59
CA VAL A 329 17.14 -32.28 -38.66
C VAL A 329 17.18 -33.78 -38.41
N VAL A 330 16.50 -34.27 -37.36
CA VAL A 330 16.47 -35.70 -37.00
C VAL A 330 15.77 -36.55 -38.05
N SER A 331 14.78 -36.03 -38.77
CA SER A 331 14.12 -36.76 -39.87
C SER A 331 14.92 -36.78 -41.17
N ASN A 332 15.86 -35.84 -41.34
CA ASN A 332 16.73 -35.75 -42.52
C ASN A 332 18.07 -36.49 -42.33
N LEU A 333 18.34 -36.95 -41.10
CA LEU A 333 19.32 -38.00 -40.76
C LEU A 333 18.73 -39.37 -41.09
#